data_AF-A0A1W1D9Y7-F1
#
_entry.id   AF-A0A1W1D9Y7-F1
#
_cell.length_a   1.000
_cell.length_b   1.000
_cell.length_c   1.000
_cell.angle_alpha   90.00
_cell.angle_beta   90.00
_cell.angle_gamma   90.00
#
_symmetry.space_group_name_H-M   'P 1'
#
loop_
_entity.id
_entity.type
_entity.pdbx_description
1 polymer ?
#
loop_
_entity_poly.entity_id
_entity_poly.type
_entity_poly.pdbx_seq_one_letter_code
_entity_poly.pdbx_strand_id
1 'polypeptide(L)'
;MCQVLNTMANSIDFETGEEITGLSDKSVAAIYKALFELGCNSTDVNLSGSNTVIAAEKIVLDAKDRILLEALTEYRTEVSKELGYKAYWAGTNRALKEMAYYKPISMAELMEIHGVGEKIADEFGEEYLSIINDFISGNDLEVEDDGKE
;
A
#
# COMPACT_ATOMS: atom_id res chain seq x y z
N MET A 1 23.04 -2.27 -6.19
CA MET A 1 22.92 -2.99 -4.91
C MET A 1 21.46 -3.34 -4.60
N CYS A 2 20.53 -2.39 -4.67
CA CYS A 2 19.13 -2.65 -4.35
C CYS A 2 18.36 -3.43 -5.43
N GLN A 3 18.75 -3.29 -6.70
CA GLN A 3 18.28 -4.18 -7.77
C GLN A 3 18.60 -5.65 -7.48
N VAL A 4 19.84 -5.97 -7.11
CA VAL A 4 20.30 -7.35 -6.82
C VAL A 4 19.49 -7.97 -5.67
N LEU A 5 19.24 -7.23 -4.60
CA LEU A 5 18.45 -7.70 -3.45
C LEU A 5 16.98 -7.93 -3.81
N ASN A 6 16.38 -7.08 -4.65
CA ASN A 6 15.01 -7.24 -5.11
C ASN A 6 14.86 -8.43 -6.08
N THR A 7 15.83 -8.63 -6.98
CA THR A 7 15.87 -9.79 -7.89
C THR A 7 15.99 -11.10 -7.11
N MET A 8 16.83 -11.15 -6.08
CA MET A 8 16.94 -12.33 -5.19
C MET A 8 15.71 -12.57 -4.32
N ALA A 9 15.01 -11.51 -3.88
CA ALA A 9 13.78 -11.64 -3.10
C ALA A 9 12.62 -12.26 -3.91
N ASN A 10 12.59 -11.97 -5.22
CA ASN A 10 11.65 -12.56 -6.18
C ASN A 10 12.13 -13.91 -6.74
N SER A 11 13.15 -14.53 -6.13
CA SER A 11 13.73 -15.81 -6.54
C SER A 11 14.25 -15.81 -7.98
N ILE A 12 14.88 -14.73 -8.43
CA ILE A 12 15.52 -14.65 -9.75
C ILE A 12 17.03 -14.46 -9.56
N ASP A 13 17.83 -15.22 -10.31
CA ASP A 13 19.28 -15.08 -10.33
C ASP A 13 19.66 -13.81 -11.12
N PHE A 14 20.47 -12.96 -10.51
CA PHE A 14 20.82 -11.65 -11.08
C PHE A 14 21.77 -11.75 -12.29
N GLU A 15 22.61 -12.79 -12.38
CA GLU A 15 23.55 -12.96 -13.49
C GLU A 15 22.92 -13.73 -14.66
N THR A 16 22.05 -14.71 -14.38
CA THR A 16 21.49 -15.57 -15.43
C THR A 16 20.04 -15.25 -15.78
N GLY A 17 19.31 -14.57 -14.89
CA GLY A 17 17.87 -14.32 -15.05
C GLY A 17 17.00 -15.58 -14.85
N GLU A 18 17.58 -16.67 -14.34
CA GLU A 18 16.88 -17.93 -14.10
C GLU A 18 16.21 -17.96 -12.72
N GLU A 19 15.15 -18.76 -12.57
CA GLU A 19 14.42 -18.92 -11.32
C GLU A 19 15.26 -19.70 -10.29
N ILE A 20 15.55 -19.09 -9.14
CA ILE A 20 16.24 -19.71 -8.01
C ILE A 20 15.24 -20.56 -7.24
N THR A 21 15.17 -21.85 -7.55
CA THR A 21 14.39 -22.79 -6.77
C THR A 21 15.16 -23.18 -5.48
N GLY A 22 14.57 -22.96 -4.30
CA GLY A 22 15.11 -23.45 -3.02
C GLY A 22 15.31 -22.41 -1.90
N LEU A 23 14.86 -21.17 -2.08
CA LEU A 23 14.85 -20.19 -0.99
C LEU A 23 13.74 -20.52 0.03
N SER A 24 14.12 -20.69 1.29
CA SER A 24 13.15 -20.85 2.38
C SER A 24 12.48 -19.52 2.75
N ASP A 25 11.24 -19.55 3.21
CA ASP A 25 10.46 -18.37 3.63
C ASP A 25 11.21 -17.46 4.61
N LYS A 26 12.06 -18.04 5.47
CA LYS A 26 12.90 -17.31 6.43
C LYS A 26 14.01 -16.51 5.75
N SER A 27 14.57 -17.05 4.66
CA SER A 27 15.58 -16.38 3.84
C SER A 27 14.97 -15.20 3.10
N VAL A 28 13.77 -15.40 2.53
CA VAL A 28 12.99 -14.36 1.84
C VAL A 28 12.67 -13.20 2.80
N ALA A 29 12.17 -13.52 4.00
CA ALA A 29 11.88 -12.52 5.03
C ALA A 29 13.13 -11.73 5.49
N ALA A 30 14.30 -12.38 5.57
CA ALA A 30 15.55 -11.71 5.93
C ALA A 30 16.03 -10.73 4.84
N ILE A 31 15.83 -11.08 3.57
CA ILE A 31 16.16 -10.22 2.43
C ILE A 31 15.26 -8.97 2.42
N TYR A 32 13.95 -9.14 2.60
CA TYR A 32 13.02 -8.01 2.70
C TYR A 32 13.31 -7.11 3.91
N LYS A 33 13.72 -7.68 5.05
CA LYS A 33 14.14 -6.91 6.22
C LYS A 33 15.39 -6.07 5.94
N ALA A 34 16.38 -6.62 5.25
CA ALA A 34 17.58 -5.89 4.86
C ALA A 34 17.28 -4.77 3.85
N LEU A 35 16.38 -5.01 2.89
CA LEU A 35 15.91 -3.98 1.96
C LEU A 35 15.24 -2.80 2.67
N PHE A 36 14.41 -3.10 3.67
CA PHE A 36 13.72 -2.10 4.49
C PHE A 36 14.70 -1.25 5.32
N GLU A 37 15.67 -1.90 5.98
CA GLU A 37 16.68 -1.22 6.81
C GLU A 37 17.64 -0.34 5.99
N LEU A 38 17.86 -0.68 4.72
CA LEU A 38 18.71 0.08 3.80
C LEU A 38 18.00 1.25 3.11
N GLY A 39 16.70 1.44 3.33
CA GLY A 39 15.94 2.58 2.79
C GLY A 39 15.86 2.61 1.25
N CYS A 40 15.98 1.45 0.60
CA CYS A 40 15.98 1.33 -0.85
C CYS A 40 14.58 1.07 -1.43
N ASN A 41 13.83 2.14 -1.67
CA ASN A 41 12.57 2.10 -2.44
C ASN A 41 12.84 2.40 -3.93
N SER A 42 13.52 1.51 -4.64
CA SER A 42 13.72 1.64 -6.08
C SER A 42 12.88 0.61 -6.83
N THR A 43 11.58 0.88 -6.99
CA THR A 43 10.80 0.38 -8.12
C THR A 43 11.17 1.22 -9.34
N ASP A 44 12.33 0.95 -9.91
CA ASP A 44 12.68 1.37 -11.26
C ASP A 44 12.57 0.11 -12.13
N VAL A 45 11.33 -0.26 -12.47
CA VAL A 45 11.06 -1.17 -13.58
C VAL A 45 9.98 -0.52 -14.43
N ASN A 46 10.42 -0.10 -15.60
CA ASN A 46 9.65 0.57 -16.63
C ASN A 46 8.70 -0.43 -17.30
N LEU A 47 7.39 -0.20 -17.20
CA LEU A 47 6.37 -0.73 -18.11
C LEU A 47 5.46 0.43 -18.51
N SER A 48 5.86 1.08 -19.60
CA SER A 48 5.03 1.66 -20.65
C SER A 48 3.70 2.33 -20.24
N GLY A 49 3.75 3.66 -20.09
CA GLY A 49 2.80 4.53 -20.78
C GLY A 49 1.63 5.10 -19.98
N SER A 50 1.90 6.01 -19.03
CA SER A 50 1.49 7.42 -19.11
C SER A 50 1.93 8.17 -17.85
N ASN A 51 2.64 9.28 -18.08
CA ASN A 51 3.18 10.18 -17.08
C ASN A 51 2.09 10.77 -16.16
N THR A 52 2.23 10.57 -14.85
CA THR A 52 2.15 11.67 -13.89
C THR A 52 3.23 11.51 -12.83
N VAL A 53 4.42 12.02 -13.16
CA VAL A 53 5.43 12.42 -12.19
C VAL A 53 4.83 13.41 -11.18
N ILE A 54 4.40 12.93 -10.01
CA ILE A 54 4.18 13.81 -8.84
C ILE A 54 5.20 13.41 -7.77
N ALA A 55 6.40 13.95 -7.95
CA ALA A 55 7.41 14.00 -6.92
C ALA A 55 6.91 14.91 -5.78
N ALA A 56 6.70 14.31 -4.60
CA ALA A 56 6.72 14.98 -3.29
C ALA A 56 5.82 16.22 -3.13
N GLU A 57 4.62 16.22 -3.74
CA GLU A 57 3.63 17.24 -3.41
C GLU A 57 3.05 16.94 -2.02
N LYS A 58 2.96 17.97 -1.17
CA LYS A 58 2.45 17.83 0.20
C LYS A 58 0.95 17.55 0.10
N ILE A 59 0.54 16.30 0.33
CA ILE A 59 -0.88 15.92 0.38
C ILE A 59 -1.57 16.74 1.47
N VAL A 60 -2.47 17.64 1.07
CA VAL A 60 -3.32 18.43 1.96
C VAL A 60 -4.72 17.86 1.87
N LEU A 61 -5.22 17.32 2.98
CA LEU A 61 -6.56 16.74 3.08
C LEU A 61 -7.55 17.78 3.58
N ASP A 62 -8.68 17.92 2.90
CA ASP A 62 -9.79 18.75 3.37
C ASP A 62 -10.56 18.07 4.54
N ALA A 63 -11.65 18.67 5.01
CA ALA A 63 -12.42 18.08 6.12
C ALA A 63 -13.08 16.75 5.75
N LYS A 64 -13.54 16.59 4.51
CA LYS A 64 -14.18 15.38 4.02
C LYS A 64 -13.14 14.27 3.81
N ASP A 65 -11.99 14.61 3.23
CA ASP A 65 -10.91 13.66 3.02
C ASP A 65 -10.35 13.11 4.33
N ARG A 66 -10.38 13.91 5.42
CA ARG A 66 -10.01 13.42 6.75
C ARG A 66 -10.99 12.40 7.32
N ILE A 67 -12.29 12.56 7.06
CA ILE A 67 -13.33 11.58 7.44
C ILE A 67 -13.07 10.25 6.72
N LEU A 68 -12.80 10.31 5.41
CA LEU A 68 -12.45 9.11 4.65
C LEU A 68 -11.15 8.47 5.16
N LEU A 69 -10.12 9.27 5.46
CA LEU A 69 -8.86 8.77 6.02
C LEU A 69 -9.08 8.03 7.35
N GLU A 70 -9.98 8.51 8.19
CA GLU A 70 -10.33 7.88 9.46
C GLU A 70 -10.98 6.52 9.25
N ALA A 71 -11.99 6.42 8.37
CA ALA A 71 -12.61 5.14 8.01
C ALA A 71 -11.61 4.13 7.43
N LEU A 72 -10.71 4.56 6.53
CA LEU A 72 -9.66 3.70 5.99
C LEU A 72 -8.68 3.24 7.08
N THR A 73 -8.41 4.10 8.08
CA THR A 73 -7.52 3.78 9.21
C THR A 73 -8.16 2.80 10.18
N GLU A 74 -9.47 2.93 10.40
CA GLU A 74 -10.26 2.01 11.21
C GLU A 74 -10.26 0.62 10.59
N TYR A 75 -10.61 0.49 9.31
CA TYR A 75 -10.55 -0.77 8.58
C TYR A 75 -9.17 -1.44 8.68
N ARG A 76 -8.09 -0.67 8.44
CA ARG A 76 -6.72 -1.20 8.59
C ARG A 76 -6.44 -1.71 10.00
N THR A 77 -7.00 -1.06 11.02
CA THR A 77 -6.83 -1.45 12.42
C THR A 77 -7.61 -2.71 12.73
N GLU A 78 -8.80 -2.87 12.16
CA GLU A 78 -9.60 -4.08 12.26
C GLU A 78 -8.89 -5.28 11.63
N VAL A 79 -8.44 -5.14 10.39
CA VAL A 79 -7.63 -6.16 9.69
C VAL A 79 -6.39 -6.56 10.49
N SER A 80 -5.71 -5.59 11.12
CA SER A 80 -4.55 -5.84 11.99
C SER A 80 -4.92 -6.72 13.20
N LYS A 81 -6.10 -6.50 13.80
CA LYS A 81 -6.59 -7.30 14.93
C LYS A 81 -7.01 -8.69 14.48
N GLU A 82 -7.72 -8.80 13.36
CA GLU A 82 -8.22 -10.07 12.83
C GLU A 82 -7.11 -11.01 12.40
N LEU A 83 -6.15 -10.51 11.62
CA LEU A 83 -5.05 -11.33 11.09
C LEU A 83 -3.86 -11.43 12.05
N GLY A 84 -3.85 -10.65 13.13
CA GLY A 84 -2.73 -10.60 14.09
C GLY A 84 -1.44 -9.99 13.53
N TYR A 85 -1.49 -9.36 12.35
CA TYR A 85 -0.38 -8.63 11.78
C TYR A 85 -0.34 -7.18 12.27
N LYS A 86 0.80 -6.51 12.10
CA LYS A 86 0.90 -5.07 12.40
C LYS A 86 0.12 -4.27 11.35
N ALA A 87 -0.57 -3.21 11.77
CA ALA A 87 -1.40 -2.37 10.88
C ALA A 87 -0.73 -1.95 9.57
N TYR A 88 0.57 -1.66 9.56
CA TYR A 88 1.27 -1.26 8.32
C TYR A 88 1.28 -2.34 7.23
N TRP A 89 1.02 -3.60 7.55
CA TRP A 89 0.95 -4.71 6.57
C TRP A 89 -0.20 -4.51 5.58
N ALA A 90 -1.34 -3.97 6.04
CA ALA A 90 -2.47 -3.67 5.18
C ALA A 90 -2.38 -2.28 4.53
N GLY A 91 -1.27 -1.55 4.71
CA GLY A 91 -1.06 -0.25 4.08
C GLY A 91 -0.29 0.73 4.95
N THR A 92 0.62 1.49 4.33
CA THR A 92 1.37 2.54 5.02
C THR A 92 0.50 3.77 5.29
N ASN A 93 0.91 4.61 6.26
CA ASN A 93 0.24 5.89 6.53
C ASN A 93 0.23 6.82 5.30
N ARG A 94 1.21 6.70 4.41
CA ARG A 94 1.25 7.45 3.16
C ARG A 94 0.21 6.92 2.18
N ALA A 95 0.13 5.60 2.01
CA ALA A 95 -0.84 4.96 1.13
C ALA A 95 -2.28 5.36 1.49
N LEU A 96 -2.66 5.30 2.77
CA LEU A 96 -4.00 5.72 3.22
C LEU A 96 -4.30 7.20 2.93
N LYS A 97 -3.31 8.09 3.11
CA LYS A 97 -3.47 9.51 2.78
C LYS A 97 -3.65 9.73 1.29
N GLU A 98 -2.91 8.99 0.48
CA GLU A 98 -3.05 9.03 -0.98
C GLU A 98 -4.39 8.44 -1.43
N MET A 99 -4.86 7.33 -0.84
CA MET A 99 -6.21 6.78 -1.08
C MET A 99 -7.29 7.79 -0.72
N ALA A 100 -7.19 8.43 0.44
CA ALA A 100 -8.15 9.45 0.87
C ALA A 100 -8.13 10.69 -0.05
N TYR A 101 -6.97 11.06 -0.58
CA TYR A 101 -6.81 12.20 -1.48
C TYR A 101 -7.33 11.89 -2.89
N TYR A 102 -6.79 10.85 -3.53
CA TYR A 102 -7.07 10.47 -4.92
C TYR A 102 -8.40 9.73 -5.09
N LYS A 103 -8.90 9.06 -4.04
CA LYS A 103 -10.17 8.31 -4.04
C LYS A 103 -10.26 7.32 -5.22
N PRO A 104 -9.35 6.34 -5.31
CA PRO A 104 -9.41 5.32 -6.35
C PRO A 104 -10.76 4.58 -6.30
N ILE A 105 -11.38 4.38 -7.46
CA ILE A 105 -12.65 3.66 -7.63
C ILE A 105 -12.45 2.33 -8.38
N SER A 106 -11.22 2.03 -8.78
CA SER A 106 -10.85 0.80 -9.47
C SER A 106 -9.52 0.23 -8.97
N MET A 107 -9.29 -1.07 -9.18
CA MET A 107 -8.02 -1.70 -8.80
C MET A 107 -6.83 -1.12 -9.55
N ALA A 108 -7.03 -0.71 -10.80
CA ALA A 108 -5.98 -0.06 -11.57
C ALA A 108 -5.52 1.24 -10.90
N GLU A 109 -6.45 2.09 -10.48
CA GLU A 109 -6.14 3.34 -9.77
C GLU A 109 -5.57 3.07 -8.36
N LEU A 110 -6.05 2.03 -7.67
CA LEU A 110 -5.52 1.64 -6.37
C LEU A 110 -4.05 1.21 -6.47
N MET A 111 -3.67 0.52 -7.54
CA MET A 111 -2.30 0.12 -7.83
C MET A 111 -1.36 1.30 -8.17
N GLU A 112 -1.91 2.46 -8.53
CA GLU A 112 -1.13 3.68 -8.72
C GLU A 112 -0.77 4.37 -7.39
N ILE A 113 -1.43 4.01 -6.28
CA ILE A 113 -1.17 4.58 -4.95
C ILE A 113 0.21 4.13 -4.43
N HIS A 114 1.02 5.09 -4.00
CA HIS A 114 2.36 4.80 -3.52
C HIS A 114 2.31 4.00 -2.20
N GLY A 115 2.88 2.80 -2.25
CA GLY A 115 2.93 1.89 -1.11
C GLY A 115 1.75 0.92 -1.05
N VAL A 116 0.94 0.88 -2.10
CA VAL A 116 0.09 -0.26 -2.44
C VAL A 116 0.84 -1.10 -3.47
N GLY A 117 1.14 -2.35 -3.12
CA GLY A 117 1.66 -3.34 -4.06
C GLY A 117 0.61 -4.40 -4.35
N GLU A 118 0.90 -5.31 -5.28
CA GLU A 118 -0.02 -6.39 -5.70
C GLU A 118 -0.62 -7.13 -4.50
N LYS A 119 0.20 -7.50 -3.51
CA LYS A 119 -0.27 -8.20 -2.31
C LYS A 119 -1.33 -7.42 -1.52
N ILE A 120 -1.17 -6.10 -1.38
CA ILE A 120 -2.12 -5.27 -0.64
C ILE A 120 -3.40 -5.08 -1.45
N ALA A 121 -3.27 -4.87 -2.76
CA ALA A 121 -4.41 -4.73 -3.65
C ALA A 121 -5.23 -6.03 -3.74
N ASP A 122 -4.57 -7.18 -3.79
CA ASP A 122 -5.22 -8.49 -3.86
C ASP A 122 -5.88 -8.88 -2.52
N GLU A 123 -5.21 -8.65 -1.38
CA GLU A 123 -5.74 -9.05 -0.07
C GLU A 123 -6.73 -8.05 0.54
N PHE A 124 -6.57 -6.74 0.30
CA PHE A 124 -7.32 -5.68 0.98
C PHE A 124 -7.96 -4.67 0.03
N GLY A 125 -7.63 -4.71 -1.26
CA GLY A 125 -8.02 -3.67 -2.19
C GLY A 125 -9.53 -3.57 -2.38
N GLU A 126 -10.24 -4.69 -2.44
CA GLU A 126 -11.69 -4.71 -2.67
C GLU A 126 -12.43 -3.92 -1.57
N GLU A 127 -12.05 -4.11 -0.32
CA GLU A 127 -12.69 -3.42 0.79
C GLU A 127 -12.27 -1.96 0.91
N TYR A 128 -11.02 -1.63 0.58
CA TYR A 128 -10.64 -0.23 0.47
C TYR A 128 -11.46 0.49 -0.61
N LEU A 129 -11.65 -0.11 -1.79
CA LEU A 129 -12.49 0.45 -2.84
C LEU A 129 -13.95 0.55 -2.41
N SER A 130 -14.45 -0.45 -1.68
CA SER A 130 -15.81 -0.46 -1.14
C SER A 130 -16.05 0.75 -0.22
N ILE A 131 -15.19 0.97 0.77
CA ILE A 131 -15.25 2.11 1.70
C ILE A 131 -15.20 3.45 0.93
N ILE A 132 -14.30 3.56 -0.06
CA ILE A 132 -14.15 4.78 -0.86
C ILE A 132 -15.40 5.03 -1.70
N ASN A 133 -15.95 4.00 -2.32
CA ASN A 133 -17.13 4.11 -3.17
C ASN A 133 -18.39 4.47 -2.35
N ASP A 134 -18.53 3.88 -1.16
CA ASP A 134 -19.60 4.21 -0.22
C ASP A 134 -19.52 5.67 0.23
N PHE A 135 -18.30 6.15 0.52
CA PHE A 135 -18.05 7.55 0.86
C PHE A 135 -18.41 8.51 -0.28
N ILE A 136 -18.03 8.20 -1.52
CA ILE A 136 -18.35 9.03 -2.70
C ILE A 136 -19.86 9.04 -2.98
N SER A 137 -20.51 7.90 -2.78
CA SER A 137 -21.95 7.72 -3.02
C SER A 137 -22.83 8.47 -2.01
N GLY A 138 -22.23 9.05 -0.96
CA GLY A 138 -22.93 9.86 0.03
C GLY A 138 -23.72 9.03 1.04
N ASN A 139 -23.31 7.79 1.27
CA ASN A 139 -23.69 7.12 2.51
C ASN A 139 -22.94 7.87 3.61
N ASP A 140 -23.67 8.61 4.45
CA ASP A 140 -23.08 9.35 5.55
C ASP A 140 -22.24 8.37 6.38
N LEU A 141 -20.91 8.46 6.25
CA LEU A 141 -19.99 7.87 7.21
C LEU A 141 -20.22 8.65 8.50
N GLU A 142 -21.18 8.20 9.30
CA GLU A 142 -21.36 8.63 10.68
C GLU A 142 -20.11 8.20 11.45
N VAL A 143 -19.06 9.03 11.37
CA VAL A 143 -18.00 9.00 12.35
C VAL A 143 -18.65 9.50 13.63
N GLU A 144 -18.97 8.58 14.53
CA GLU A 144 -19.20 8.92 15.92
C GLU A 144 -17.91 9.57 16.42
N ASP A 145 -17.91 10.91 16.46
CA ASP A 145 -16.90 11.72 17.13
C ASP A 145 -16.95 11.34 18.62
N ASP A 146 -16.22 10.30 19.00
CA ASP A 146 -15.97 9.98 20.40
C ASP A 146 -15.00 11.04 20.92
N GLY A 147 -15.57 12.21 21.20
CA GLY A 147 -14.93 13.36 21.81
C GLY A 147 -14.28 12.93 23.12
N LYS A 148 -12.98 12.67 23.05
CA LYS A 148 -12.15 12.50 24.24
C LYS A 148 -11.89 13.85 24.87
N GLU A 149 -12.64 14.14 25.94
CA GLU A 149 -12.22 15.05 27.01
C GLU A 149 -11.16 14.40 27.91
#